data_AF-A0A1G1V452-F1
#
_entry.id   AF-A0A1G1V452-F1
#
_cell.length_a   1.000
_cell.length_b   1.000
_cell.length_c   1.000
_cell.angle_alpha   90.00
_cell.angle_beta   90.00
_cell.angle_gamma   90.00
#
_symmetry.space_group_name_H-M   'P 1'
#
loop_
_entity.id
_entity.type
_entity.pdbx_description
1 polymer ?
#
loop_
_entity_poly.entity_id
_entity_poly.type
_entity_poly.pdbx_seq_one_letter_code
_entity_poly.pdbx_strand_id
1 'polypeptide(L)'
;MKNSYFTPEKRLDKVPPYLREDLIFDLINAFGLVKNSFEAAQLLQDLLTKKELDNLSKRLRIAKKMLSGSKQEEIVDELHCGFGTIARVQTWLHQGGAGLRNIIVKLPIRKTPPRKKLHALPPSYRMPQIAFEAIQHLRAHNESSKIKKFIEKVEEKAIGDKSLREANDEYYRNKAGSKRKI
;
A
#
# COMPACT_ATOMS: atom_id res chain seq x y z
N MET A 1 16.43 -49.16 -25.81
CA MET A 1 16.11 -47.74 -26.10
C MET A 1 14.71 -47.42 -25.62
N LYS A 2 14.59 -46.53 -24.62
CA LYS A 2 13.48 -45.58 -24.36
C LYS A 2 13.81 -44.84 -23.06
N ASN A 3 14.61 -43.78 -23.17
CA ASN A 3 14.74 -42.81 -22.07
C ASN A 3 13.42 -42.05 -22.01
N SER A 4 12.62 -42.36 -20.99
CA SER A 4 11.46 -41.56 -20.62
C SER A 4 11.98 -40.21 -20.11
N TYR A 5 11.85 -39.17 -20.93
CA TYR A 5 12.02 -37.79 -20.48
C TYR A 5 10.87 -37.45 -19.54
N PHE A 6 10.97 -37.90 -18.28
CA PHE A 6 10.20 -37.31 -17.20
C PHE A 6 10.80 -35.93 -16.97
N THR A 7 10.33 -34.92 -17.71
CA THR A 7 10.58 -33.52 -17.32
C THR A 7 9.83 -33.31 -16.01
N PRO A 8 10.53 -33.15 -14.86
CA PRO A 8 9.84 -32.82 -13.63
C PRO A 8 9.09 -31.52 -13.88
N GLU A 9 7.78 -31.55 -13.60
CA GLU A 9 6.89 -30.41 -13.76
C GLU A 9 7.57 -29.20 -13.10
N LYS A 10 7.96 -28.18 -13.90
CA LYS A 10 8.58 -26.97 -13.36
C LYS A 10 7.63 -26.44 -12.30
N ARG A 11 8.07 -26.39 -11.04
CA ARG A 11 7.36 -25.64 -10.01
C ARG A 11 7.38 -24.18 -10.45
N LEU A 12 6.29 -23.73 -11.07
CA LEU A 12 6.12 -22.38 -11.61
C LEU A 12 6.41 -21.31 -10.55
N ASP A 13 6.30 -21.70 -9.28
CA ASP A 13 6.41 -20.86 -8.08
C ASP A 13 7.87 -20.57 -7.66
N LYS A 14 8.88 -21.27 -8.22
CA LYS A 14 10.27 -21.12 -7.78
C LYS A 14 11.11 -20.35 -8.80
N VAL A 15 11.29 -19.06 -8.53
CA VAL A 15 12.20 -18.20 -9.29
C VAL A 15 13.64 -18.69 -9.13
N PRO A 16 14.38 -18.93 -10.23
CA PRO A 16 15.77 -19.38 -10.15
C PRO A 16 16.67 -18.29 -9.54
N PRO A 17 17.76 -18.66 -8.84
CA PRO A 17 18.58 -17.70 -8.10
C PRO A 17 19.15 -16.55 -8.96
N TYR A 18 19.63 -16.83 -10.17
CA TYR A 18 20.21 -15.82 -11.07
C TYR A 18 19.17 -14.76 -11.48
N LEU A 19 17.95 -15.17 -11.81
CA LEU A 19 16.89 -14.26 -12.24
C LEU A 19 16.38 -13.39 -11.08
N ARG A 20 16.56 -13.84 -9.83
CA ARG A 20 16.09 -13.08 -8.66
C ARG A 20 16.81 -11.75 -8.54
N GLU A 21 18.11 -11.71 -8.83
CA GLU A 21 18.91 -10.49 -8.74
C GLU A 21 18.42 -9.45 -9.75
N ASP A 22 18.24 -9.87 -11.01
CA ASP A 22 17.73 -9.00 -12.09
C ASP A 22 16.33 -8.45 -11.76
N LEU A 23 15.41 -9.31 -11.28
CA LEU A 23 14.06 -8.87 -10.91
C LEU A 23 14.06 -7.84 -9.77
N ILE A 24 14.95 -8.02 -8.78
CA ILE A 24 15.08 -7.07 -7.67
C ILE A 24 15.73 -5.78 -8.15
N PHE A 25 16.72 -5.87 -9.03
CA PHE A 25 17.38 -4.72 -9.62
C PHE A 25 16.38 -3.83 -10.36
N ASP A 26 15.56 -4.40 -11.24
CA ASP A 26 14.55 -3.65 -11.99
C ASP A 26 13.55 -2.97 -11.06
N LEU A 27 13.08 -3.68 -10.03
CA LEU A 27 12.14 -3.14 -9.06
C LEU A 27 12.73 -1.95 -8.28
N ILE A 28 13.96 -2.07 -7.78
CA ILE A 28 14.62 -1.00 -7.02
C ILE A 28 14.79 0.24 -7.89
N ASN A 29 15.25 0.06 -9.13
CA ASN A 29 15.45 1.17 -10.05
C ASN A 29 14.13 1.83 -10.45
N ALA A 30 13.06 1.05 -10.65
CA ALA A 30 11.73 1.59 -10.92
C ALA A 30 11.25 2.54 -9.80
N PHE A 31 11.43 2.16 -8.53
CA PHE A 31 11.12 3.04 -7.40
C PHE A 31 12.06 4.25 -7.29
N GLY A 32 13.32 4.10 -7.72
CA GLY A 32 14.30 5.20 -7.75
C GLY A 32 14.02 6.26 -8.80
N LEU A 33 13.32 5.93 -9.88
CA LEU A 33 12.98 6.85 -10.97
C LEU A 33 11.78 7.75 -10.67
N VAL A 34 10.98 7.42 -9.66
CA VAL A 34 9.77 8.16 -9.28
C VAL A 34 10.14 9.53 -8.70
N LYS A 35 9.67 10.62 -9.33
CA LYS A 35 10.04 12.00 -8.95
C LYS A 35 8.98 12.72 -8.13
N ASN A 36 7.72 12.30 -8.22
CA ASN A 36 6.61 12.97 -7.57
C ASN A 36 5.56 11.97 -7.04
N SER A 37 4.67 12.46 -6.18
CA SER A 37 3.64 11.63 -5.54
C SER A 37 2.57 11.11 -6.51
N PHE A 38 2.42 11.73 -7.68
CA PHE A 38 1.48 11.29 -8.70
C PHE A 38 2.01 10.07 -9.47
N GLU A 39 3.27 10.13 -9.94
CA GLU A 39 3.98 8.98 -10.52
C GLU A 39 4.05 7.82 -9.52
N ALA A 40 4.32 8.11 -8.24
CA ALA A 40 4.31 7.10 -7.19
C ALA A 40 2.95 6.42 -7.08
N ALA A 41 1.85 7.19 -7.11
CA ALA A 41 0.51 6.64 -7.04
C ALA A 41 0.20 5.76 -8.26
N GLN A 42 0.56 6.18 -9.48
CA GLN A 42 0.36 5.37 -10.68
C GLN A 42 1.15 4.06 -10.60
N LEU A 43 2.44 4.11 -10.25
CA LEU A 43 3.26 2.91 -10.10
C LEU A 43 2.70 1.94 -9.06
N LEU A 44 2.27 2.46 -7.90
CA LEU A 44 1.67 1.63 -6.85
C LEU A 44 0.32 1.03 -7.29
N GLN A 45 -0.49 1.78 -8.04
CA GLN A 45 -1.75 1.30 -8.60
C GLN A 45 -1.51 0.14 -9.56
N ASP A 46 -0.49 0.25 -10.41
CA ASP A 46 -0.22 -0.73 -11.45
C ASP A 46 0.44 -1.99 -10.88
N LEU A 47 1.41 -1.81 -9.98
CA LEU A 47 2.21 -2.90 -9.44
C LEU A 47 1.48 -3.72 -8.35
N LEU A 48 0.69 -3.09 -7.49
CA LEU A 48 0.17 -3.73 -6.28
C LEU A 48 -1.32 -4.05 -6.39
N THR A 49 -1.74 -5.09 -5.67
CA THR A 49 -3.16 -5.32 -5.38
C THR A 49 -3.63 -4.41 -4.24
N LYS A 50 -4.95 -4.19 -4.13
CA LYS A 50 -5.55 -3.43 -3.01
C LYS A 50 -5.07 -3.94 -1.63
N LYS A 51 -5.05 -5.26 -1.45
CA LYS A 51 -4.66 -5.87 -0.18
C LYS A 51 -3.17 -5.67 0.15
N GLU A 52 -2.30 -5.75 -0.85
CA GLU A 52 -0.86 -5.48 -0.67
C GLU A 52 -0.61 -4.02 -0.35
N LEU A 53 -1.29 -3.11 -1.05
CA LEU A 53 -1.22 -1.68 -0.80
C LEU A 53 -1.67 -1.33 0.62
N ASP A 54 -2.79 -1.88 1.08
CA ASP A 54 -3.30 -1.69 2.45
C ASP A 54 -2.29 -2.21 3.49
N ASN A 55 -1.72 -3.40 3.26
CA ASN A 55 -0.74 -4.01 4.17
C ASN A 55 0.55 -3.19 4.25
N LEU A 56 1.07 -2.71 3.12
CA LEU A 56 2.26 -1.86 3.08
C LEU A 56 2.00 -0.50 3.75
N SER A 57 0.84 0.10 3.48
CA SER A 57 0.41 1.36 4.10
C SER A 57 0.31 1.25 5.61
N LYS A 58 -0.29 0.16 6.12
CA LYS A 58 -0.35 -0.15 7.56
C LYS A 58 1.05 -0.32 8.15
N ARG A 59 1.93 -1.10 7.52
CA ARG A 59 3.31 -1.32 8.00
C ARG A 59 4.10 -0.01 8.13
N LEU A 60 4.02 0.87 7.13
CA LEU A 60 4.67 2.19 7.19
C LEU A 60 4.10 3.04 8.33
N ARG A 61 2.78 3.01 8.53
CA ARG A 61 2.11 3.76 9.59
C ARG A 61 2.44 3.22 10.99
N ILE A 62 2.48 1.91 11.15
CA ILE A 62 2.95 1.24 12.38
C ILE A 62 4.35 1.73 12.70
N ALA A 63 5.28 1.62 11.74
CA ALA A 63 6.66 2.06 11.95
C ALA A 63 6.74 3.54 12.37
N LYS A 64 5.94 4.42 11.75
CA LYS A 64 5.85 5.83 12.14
C LYS A 64 5.38 6.02 13.58
N LYS A 65 4.36 5.28 14.01
CA LYS A 65 3.81 5.35 15.38
C LYS A 65 4.77 4.79 16.43
N MET A 66 5.45 3.70 16.10
CA MET A 66 6.48 3.12 16.98
C MET A 66 7.65 4.08 17.18
N LEU A 67 8.09 4.76 16.12
CA LEU A 67 9.14 5.78 16.21
C LEU A 67 8.69 7.05 16.96
N SER A 68 7.38 7.32 17.05
CA SER A 68 6.84 8.40 17.89
C SER A 68 6.56 7.99 19.34
N GLY A 69 6.87 6.76 19.74
CA GLY A 69 6.70 6.27 21.12
C GLY A 69 5.28 5.82 21.48
N SER A 70 4.40 5.57 20.51
CA SER A 70 3.04 5.05 20.78
C SER A 70 3.08 3.62 21.30
N LYS A 71 2.14 3.27 22.19
CA LYS A 71 1.99 1.92 22.74
C LYS A 71 1.40 0.96 21.68
N GLN A 72 1.64 -0.34 21.83
CA GLN A 72 1.18 -1.33 20.85
C GLN A 72 -0.36 -1.37 20.78
N GLU A 73 -1.03 -1.22 21.91
CA GLU A 73 -2.50 -1.22 22.02
C GLU A 73 -3.11 -0.05 21.24
N GLU A 74 -2.55 1.15 21.38
CA GLU A 74 -2.98 2.35 20.64
C GLU A 74 -2.85 2.15 19.12
N ILE A 75 -1.80 1.46 18.69
CA ILE A 75 -1.54 1.16 17.28
C ILE A 75 -2.55 0.12 16.75
N VAL A 76 -2.91 -0.88 17.55
CA VAL A 76 -3.95 -1.86 17.20
C VAL A 76 -5.28 -1.17 16.97
N ASP A 77 -5.68 -0.31 17.92
CA ASP A 77 -6.96 0.39 17.89
C ASP A 77 -7.06 1.37 16.71
N GLU A 78 -5.99 2.13 16.45
CA GLU A 78 -6.00 3.14 15.37
C GLU A 78 -5.89 2.52 13.97
N LEU A 79 -5.09 1.46 13.80
CA LEU A 79 -4.76 0.91 12.48
C LEU A 79 -5.53 -0.38 12.15
N HIS A 80 -6.33 -0.88 13.09
CA HIS A 80 -7.07 -2.14 12.99
C HIS A 80 -6.17 -3.26 12.45
N CYS A 81 -5.06 -3.49 13.14
CA CYS A 81 -4.07 -4.49 12.78
C CYS A 81 -3.75 -5.41 13.98
N GLY A 82 -3.42 -6.68 13.72
CA GLY A 82 -3.13 -7.62 14.80
C GLY A 82 -1.73 -7.44 15.38
N PHE A 83 -1.56 -7.78 16.65
CA PHE A 83 -0.28 -7.71 17.39
C PHE A 83 0.89 -8.38 16.66
N GLY A 84 0.67 -9.53 16.00
CA GLY A 84 1.72 -10.20 15.23
C GLY A 84 2.28 -9.37 14.07
N THR A 85 1.48 -8.46 13.49
CA THR A 85 1.96 -7.55 12.44
C THR A 85 2.83 -6.45 13.05
N ILE A 86 2.41 -5.90 14.19
CA ILE A 86 3.18 -4.89 14.92
C ILE A 86 4.53 -5.47 15.37
N ALA A 87 4.52 -6.66 15.97
CA ALA A 87 5.73 -7.36 16.41
C ALA A 87 6.72 -7.57 15.25
N ARG A 88 6.24 -7.95 14.06
CA ARG A 88 7.11 -8.08 12.87
C ARG A 88 7.75 -6.75 12.47
N VAL A 89 6.97 -5.67 12.41
CA VAL A 89 7.50 -4.34 12.08
C VAL A 89 8.50 -3.87 13.12
N GLN A 90 8.23 -4.13 14.41
CA GLN A 90 9.16 -3.85 15.50
C GLN A 90 10.49 -4.58 15.32
N THR A 91 10.44 -5.88 15.02
CA THR A 91 11.62 -6.68 14.76
C THR A 91 12.42 -6.15 13.56
N TRP A 92 11.76 -5.76 12.46
CA TRP A 92 12.44 -5.15 11.31
C TRP A 92 13.10 -3.82 11.66
N LEU A 93 12.43 -2.99 12.48
CA LEU A 93 13.02 -1.75 12.97
C LEU A 93 14.26 -2.03 13.82
N HIS A 94 14.22 -3.05 14.69
CA HIS A 94 15.34 -3.41 15.55
C HIS A 94 16.53 -4.00 14.75
N GLN A 95 16.27 -4.89 13.81
CA GLN A 95 17.30 -5.64 13.07
C GLN A 95 17.90 -4.89 11.88
N GLY A 96 17.14 -4.01 11.20
CA GLY A 96 17.57 -3.47 9.91
C GLY A 96 16.69 -2.34 9.36
N GLY A 97 16.15 -1.47 10.22
CA GLY A 97 15.16 -0.46 9.85
C GLY A 97 15.70 0.90 9.40
N ALA A 98 16.94 0.99 8.90
CA ALA A 98 17.56 2.28 8.53
C ALA A 98 16.75 3.01 7.45
N GLY A 99 16.31 2.28 6.41
CA GLY A 99 15.48 2.85 5.34
C GLY A 99 14.14 3.40 5.84
N LEU A 100 13.45 2.65 6.72
CA LEU A 100 12.20 3.10 7.33
C LEU A 100 12.39 4.35 8.19
N ARG A 101 13.44 4.40 9.02
CA ARG A 101 13.74 5.59 9.83
C ARG A 101 14.00 6.82 8.96
N ASN A 102 14.82 6.67 7.92
CA ASN A 102 15.16 7.76 7.00
C ASN A 102 13.91 8.29 6.28
N ILE A 103 13.07 7.41 5.75
CA ILE A 103 11.89 7.85 4.99
C ILE A 103 10.83 8.47 5.90
N ILE A 104 10.61 7.92 7.10
CA ILE A 104 9.58 8.40 8.02
C ILE A 104 9.84 9.84 8.47
N VAL A 105 11.10 10.21 8.71
CA VAL A 105 11.51 11.58 9.04
C VAL A 105 11.19 12.56 7.89
N LYS A 106 11.29 12.10 6.64
CA LYS A 106 11.04 12.90 5.44
C LYS A 106 9.56 12.96 5.02
N LEU A 107 8.70 12.17 5.64
CA LEU A 107 7.28 12.12 5.24
C LEU A 107 6.58 13.45 5.56
N PRO A 108 5.82 14.02 4.61
CA PRO A 108 5.04 15.22 4.87
C PRO A 108 3.95 14.94 5.91
N ILE A 109 3.65 15.96 6.72
CA ILE A 109 2.50 15.92 7.61
C ILE A 109 1.25 16.16 6.76
N ARG A 110 0.33 15.18 6.75
CA ARG A 110 -0.95 15.33 6.06
C ARG A 110 -1.70 16.49 6.70
N LYS A 111 -2.01 17.52 5.91
CA LYS A 111 -2.79 18.68 6.36
C LYS A 111 -4.26 18.26 6.40
N THR A 112 -4.72 17.81 7.56
CA THR A 112 -6.16 17.61 7.77
C THR A 112 -6.82 18.97 7.94
N PRO A 113 -8.03 19.18 7.38
CA PRO A 113 -8.78 20.40 7.68
C PRO A 113 -8.95 20.52 9.20
N PRO A 114 -8.74 21.70 9.80
CA PRO A 114 -8.96 21.87 11.22
C PRO A 114 -10.41 21.47 11.54
N ARG A 115 -10.59 20.68 12.61
CA ARG A 115 -11.95 20.45 13.13
C ARG A 115 -12.50 21.81 13.51
N LYS A 116 -13.65 22.21 12.95
CA LYS A 116 -14.31 23.48 13.27
C LYS A 116 -14.48 23.55 14.79
N LYS A 117 -13.69 24.40 15.45
CA LYS A 117 -13.95 24.76 16.85
C LYS A 117 -15.00 25.86 16.82
N LEU A 118 -16.07 25.71 17.57
CA LEU A 118 -17.06 26.77 17.73
C LEU A 118 -16.41 27.87 18.59
N HIS A 119 -16.04 28.99 17.98
CA HIS A 119 -15.29 30.04 18.65
C HIS A 119 -16.20 31.21 19.05
N ALA A 120 -16.04 31.71 20.29
CA ALA A 120 -16.93 32.71 20.92
C ALA A 120 -16.77 34.17 20.44
N LEU A 121 -15.73 34.50 19.65
CA LEU A 121 -15.50 35.90 19.22
C LEU A 121 -16.40 36.33 18.03
N PRO A 122 -16.77 37.62 17.95
CA PRO A 122 -17.56 38.19 16.85
C PRO A 122 -16.90 38.00 15.46
N PRO A 123 -17.68 37.84 14.38
CA PRO A 123 -17.15 37.54 13.03
C PRO A 123 -16.16 38.57 12.47
N SER A 124 -16.30 39.86 12.79
CA SER A 124 -15.52 40.96 12.20
C SER A 124 -14.03 40.91 12.54
N TYR A 125 -13.67 40.56 13.77
CA TYR A 125 -12.26 40.42 14.20
C TYR A 125 -11.60 39.11 13.74
N ARG A 126 -12.38 38.19 13.13
CA ARG A 126 -11.90 36.87 12.69
C ARG A 126 -11.59 36.82 11.19
N MET A 127 -11.88 37.86 10.40
CA MET A 127 -11.76 37.77 8.93
C MET A 127 -10.40 37.26 8.43
N PRO A 128 -9.24 37.66 9.00
CA PRO A 128 -7.95 37.09 8.61
C PRO A 128 -7.82 35.59 8.92
N GLN A 129 -8.37 35.15 10.07
CA GLN A 129 -8.33 33.76 10.52
C GLN A 129 -9.29 32.88 9.69
N ILE A 130 -10.50 33.36 9.39
CA ILE A 130 -11.47 32.68 8.51
C ILE A 130 -10.88 32.53 7.11
N ALA A 131 -10.26 33.57 6.57
CA ALA A 131 -9.61 33.52 5.26
C ALA A 131 -8.47 32.48 5.25
N PHE A 132 -7.61 32.49 6.26
CA PHE A 132 -6.54 31.51 6.40
C PHE A 132 -7.05 30.07 6.52
N GLU A 133 -8.09 29.85 7.35
CA GLU A 133 -8.76 28.55 7.49
C GLU A 133 -9.36 28.10 6.17
N ALA A 134 -10.07 28.98 5.46
CA ALA A 134 -10.66 28.68 4.15
C ALA A 134 -9.58 28.26 3.14
N ILE A 135 -8.46 28.96 3.08
CA ILE A 135 -7.30 28.59 2.23
C ILE A 135 -6.76 27.21 2.61
N GLN A 136 -6.63 26.92 3.90
CA GLN A 136 -6.18 25.60 4.39
C GLN A 136 -7.18 24.49 4.02
N HIS A 137 -8.48 24.74 4.17
CA HIS A 137 -9.55 23.83 3.79
C HIS A 137 -9.57 23.53 2.29
N LEU A 138 -9.41 24.55 1.44
CA LEU A 138 -9.36 24.39 -0.02
C LEU A 138 -8.16 23.53 -0.45
N ARG A 139 -6.97 23.77 0.12
CA ARG A 139 -5.78 22.95 -0.15
C ARG A 139 -5.98 21.50 0.28
N ALA A 140 -6.51 21.27 1.48
CA ALA A 140 -6.78 19.93 2.01
C ALA A 140 -7.83 19.18 1.17
N HIS A 141 -8.81 19.88 0.61
CA HIS A 141 -9.83 19.30 -0.26
C HIS A 141 -9.22 18.77 -1.57
N ASN A 142 -8.32 19.54 -2.20
CA ASN A 142 -7.62 19.14 -3.42
C ASN A 142 -6.71 17.92 -3.22
N GLU A 143 -6.03 17.82 -2.07
CA GLU A 143 -5.23 16.63 -1.74
C GLU A 143 -6.12 15.41 -1.49
N SER A 144 -7.22 15.59 -0.77
CA SER A 144 -8.13 14.50 -0.42
C SER A 144 -8.89 13.96 -1.63
N SER A 145 -9.21 14.80 -2.61
CA SER A 145 -9.87 14.36 -3.85
C SER A 145 -8.96 13.52 -4.73
N LYS A 146 -7.66 13.86 -4.83
CA LYS A 146 -6.66 13.04 -5.53
C LYS A 146 -6.51 11.66 -4.90
N ILE A 147 -6.42 11.60 -3.57
CA ILE A 147 -6.34 10.34 -2.83
C ILE A 147 -7.62 9.51 -3.04
N LYS A 148 -8.80 10.15 -2.99
CA LYS A 148 -10.08 9.47 -3.21
C LYS A 148 -10.15 8.84 -4.60
N LYS A 149 -9.78 9.59 -5.65
CA LYS A 149 -9.70 9.07 -7.03
C LYS A 149 -8.73 7.90 -7.16
N PHE A 150 -7.60 7.96 -6.46
CA PHE A 150 -6.65 6.86 -6.44
C PHE A 150 -7.23 5.60 -5.78
N ILE A 151 -7.92 5.75 -4.63
CA ILE A 151 -8.59 4.64 -3.95
C ILE A 151 -9.63 4.00 -4.86
N GLU A 152 -10.50 4.82 -5.48
CA GLU A 152 -11.53 4.36 -6.42
C GLU A 152 -10.95 3.50 -7.54
N LYS A 153 -9.87 3.96 -8.19
CA LYS A 153 -9.18 3.20 -9.23
C LYS A 153 -8.58 1.87 -8.73
N VAL A 154 -8.03 1.86 -7.52
CA VAL A 154 -7.51 0.63 -6.90
C VAL A 154 -8.65 -0.35 -6.58
N GLU A 155 -9.84 0.16 -6.24
CA GLU A 155 -11.03 -0.66 -6.02
C GLU A 155 -11.57 -1.26 -7.31
N GLU A 156 -11.65 -0.48 -8.39
CA GLU A 156 -12.01 -0.94 -9.73
C GLU A 156 -11.07 -2.08 -10.18
N LYS A 157 -9.76 -1.89 -10.02
CA LYS A 157 -8.75 -2.92 -10.30
C LYS A 157 -9.01 -4.20 -9.49
N ALA A 158 -9.29 -4.08 -8.20
CA ALA A 158 -9.54 -5.24 -7.34
C ALA A 158 -10.80 -6.03 -7.74
N ILE A 159 -11.83 -5.36 -8.26
CA ILE A 159 -13.03 -6.01 -8.80
C ILE A 159 -12.66 -6.81 -10.07
N GLY A 160 -11.87 -6.21 -10.97
CA GLY A 160 -11.35 -6.88 -12.16
C GLY A 160 -10.47 -8.09 -11.84
N ASP A 161 -9.58 -7.97 -10.84
CA ASP A 161 -8.74 -9.09 -10.40
C ASP A 161 -9.59 -10.27 -9.88
N LYS A 162 -10.70 -9.98 -9.20
CA LYS A 162 -11.61 -11.02 -8.69
C LYS A 162 -12.27 -11.80 -9.83
N SER A 163 -12.80 -11.11 -10.85
CA SER A 163 -13.45 -11.78 -11.99
C SER A 163 -12.46 -12.62 -12.81
N LEU A 164 -11.23 -12.12 -12.99
CA LEU A 164 -10.16 -12.88 -13.65
C LEU A 164 -9.80 -14.16 -12.90
N ARG A 165 -9.74 -14.11 -11.56
CA ARG A 165 -9.48 -15.29 -10.74
C ARG A 165 -10.60 -16.33 -10.87
N GLU A 166 -11.85 -15.89 -10.81
CA GLU A 166 -13.01 -16.79 -10.95
C GLU A 166 -13.03 -17.49 -12.32
N ALA A 167 -12.75 -16.75 -13.40
CA ALA A 167 -12.65 -17.30 -14.75
C ALA A 167 -11.50 -18.31 -14.91
N ASN A 168 -10.34 -18.02 -14.29
CA ASN A 168 -9.19 -18.92 -14.32
C ASN A 168 -9.46 -20.21 -13.53
N ASP A 169 -10.08 -20.09 -12.35
CA ASP A 169 -10.48 -21.22 -11.52
C ASP A 169 -11.53 -22.10 -12.24
N GLU A 170 -12.45 -21.50 -12.99
CA GLU A 170 -13.38 -22.23 -13.86
C GLU A 170 -12.64 -22.97 -14.99
N TYR A 171 -11.72 -22.30 -15.69
CA TYR A 171 -10.91 -22.92 -16.75
C TYR A 171 -10.16 -24.17 -16.23
N TYR A 172 -9.49 -24.07 -15.08
CA TYR A 172 -8.76 -25.20 -14.50
C TYR A 172 -9.70 -26.31 -14.00
N ARG A 173 -10.87 -25.97 -13.44
CA ARG A 173 -11.90 -26.96 -13.07
C ARG A 173 -12.41 -27.74 -14.27
N ASN A 174 -12.70 -27.04 -15.38
CA ASN A 174 -13.16 -27.66 -16.62
C ASN A 174 -12.08 -28.55 -17.25
N LYS A 175 -10.83 -28.10 -17.25
CA LYS A 175 -9.68 -28.89 -17.73
C LYS A 175 -9.45 -30.16 -16.89
N ALA A 176 -9.59 -30.07 -15.57
CA ALA A 176 -9.49 -31.22 -14.68
C ALA A 176 -10.65 -32.22 -14.85
N GLY A 177 -11.87 -31.71 -15.08
CA GLY A 177 -13.05 -32.54 -15.38
C GLY A 177 -12.93 -33.29 -16.71
N SER A 178 -12.39 -32.64 -17.75
CA SER A 178 -12.18 -33.26 -19.07
C SER A 178 -11.13 -34.39 -19.04
N LYS A 179 -10.08 -34.24 -18.22
CA LYS A 179 -9.06 -35.29 -17.99
C LYS A 179 -9.58 -36.52 -17.22
N ARG A 180 -10.70 -36.42 -16.50
CA ARG A 180 -11.30 -37.54 -15.73
C ARG A 180 -12.32 -38.36 -16.52
N LYS A 181 -12.71 -37.91 -17.72
CA LYS A 181 -13.70 -38.57 -18.60
C LYS A 181 -13.05 -39.43 -19.71
N ILE A 182 -11.73 -39.62 -19.66
CA ILE A 182 -10.93 -40.50 -20.53
C ILE A 182 -10.28 -41.54 -19.62
#